data_AF-V6I448-F1
#
_entry.id   AF-V6I448-F1
#
_cell.length_a   1.000
_cell.length_b   1.000
_cell.length_c   1.000
_cell.angle_alpha   90.00
_cell.angle_beta   90.00
_cell.angle_gamma   90.00
#
_symmetry.space_group_name_H-M   'P 1'
#
loop_
_entity.id
_entity.type
_entity.pdbx_description
1 polymer ?
#
loop_
_entity_poly.entity_id
_entity_poly.type
_entity_poly.pdbx_seq_one_letter_code
_entity_poly.pdbx_strand_id
1 'polypeptide(L)'
;MYFHLDLTLALKYKNRFGFFIQAFKDVLNKCNVYWKVAFLNAKKGNTLDEVTNMLVDWNRLDSLKQSDDDDEIAWLKEMVESLLANMEIRIKNIVRFTEEKKDIELQAELHQTKGVSANFGLEDLRALVAEAEQFLKTGDQDRSYTLGLKTTVVWEQTRDELKKKFGIF
;
A
#
# COMPACT_ATOMS: atom_id res chain seq x y z
N MET A 1 -8.40 19.43 -8.30
CA MET A 1 -7.46 20.56 -8.06
C MET A 1 -6.28 20.01 -7.28
N TYR A 2 -5.10 19.93 -7.89
CA TYR A 2 -3.90 19.44 -7.21
C TYR A 2 -3.22 20.62 -6.51
N PHE A 3 -2.98 20.51 -5.21
CA PHE A 3 -2.23 21.50 -4.44
C PHE A 3 -0.80 20.99 -4.23
N HIS A 4 0.19 21.76 -4.68
CA HIS A 4 1.58 21.57 -4.30
C HIS A 4 1.88 22.47 -3.10
N LEU A 5 2.23 21.85 -1.97
CA LEU A 5 2.70 22.56 -0.78
C LEU A 5 4.23 22.52 -0.76
N ASP A 6 4.87 23.68 -0.72
CA ASP A 6 6.32 23.77 -0.64
C ASP A 6 6.78 23.57 0.82
N LEU A 7 7.31 22.36 1.11
CA LEU A 7 7.59 21.89 2.47
C LEU A 7 8.87 22.47 3.10
N THR A 8 9.61 23.35 2.41
CA THR A 8 10.81 23.98 2.98
C THR A 8 10.47 24.86 4.19
N LEU A 9 9.29 25.47 4.22
CA LEU A 9 8.80 26.22 5.40
C LEU A 9 8.34 25.29 6.54
N ALA A 10 7.87 24.08 6.22
CA ALA A 10 7.30 23.14 7.19
C ALA A 10 8.36 22.59 8.16
N LEU A 11 9.56 22.34 7.66
CA LEU A 11 10.69 21.84 8.45
C LEU A 11 11.18 22.85 9.50
N LYS A 12 10.98 24.16 9.27
CA LYS A 12 11.41 25.23 10.19
C LYS A 12 10.53 25.34 11.45
N TYR A 13 9.30 24.83 11.42
CA TYR A 13 8.30 25.00 12.49
C TYR A 13 7.71 23.67 13.00
N LYS A 14 8.54 22.62 13.04
CA LYS A 14 8.21 21.20 13.31
C LYS A 14 7.16 20.96 14.42
N ASN A 15 7.20 21.72 15.53
CA ASN A 15 6.28 21.53 16.66
C ASN A 15 4.90 22.20 16.51
N ARG A 16 4.73 23.15 15.58
CA ARG A 16 3.42 23.77 15.29
C ARG A 16 2.77 23.19 14.03
N PHE A 17 3.53 22.47 13.20
CA PHE A 17 3.09 21.99 11.90
C PHE A 17 2.17 20.76 11.96
N GLY A 18 2.27 19.92 13.00
CA GLY A 18 1.43 18.73 13.17
C GLY A 18 -0.07 19.06 13.25
N PHE A 19 -0.42 20.12 13.98
CA PHE A 19 -1.81 20.61 14.07
C PHE A 19 -2.31 21.18 12.74
N PHE A 20 -1.44 21.86 11.99
CA PHE A 20 -1.80 22.40 10.67
C PHE A 20 -2.03 21.29 9.64
N ILE A 21 -1.21 20.23 9.64
CA ILE A 21 -1.40 19.08 8.75
C ILE A 21 -2.72 18.38 9.04
N GLN A 22 -3.08 18.18 10.32
CA GLN A 22 -4.32 17.51 10.66
C GLN A 22 -5.55 18.37 10.32
N ALA A 23 -5.53 19.65 10.65
CA ALA A 23 -6.61 20.57 10.28
C ALA A 23 -6.77 20.69 8.75
N PHE A 24 -5.66 20.67 8.00
CA PHE A 24 -5.68 20.72 6.54
C PHE A 24 -6.19 19.41 5.92
N LYS A 25 -5.79 18.25 6.47
CA LYS A 25 -6.36 16.93 6.11
C LYS A 25 -7.87 16.91 6.28
N ASP A 26 -8.36 17.41 7.41
CA ASP A 26 -9.80 17.40 7.72
C ASP A 26 -10.60 18.30 6.77
N VAL A 27 -10.02 19.43 6.33
CA VAL A 27 -10.62 20.31 5.32
C VAL A 27 -10.60 19.67 3.93
N LEU A 28 -9.50 19.04 3.52
CA LEU A 28 -9.39 18.39 2.21
C LEU A 28 -10.32 17.17 2.08
N ASN A 29 -10.45 16.37 3.15
CA ASN A 29 -11.39 15.25 3.21
C ASN A 29 -12.85 15.72 3.10
N LYS A 30 -13.21 16.85 3.74
CA LYS A 30 -14.53 17.47 3.59
C LYS A 30 -14.80 17.97 2.18
N CYS A 31 -13.77 18.37 1.44
CA CYS A 31 -13.87 18.82 0.06
C CYS A 31 -13.74 17.68 -0.98
N ASN A 32 -13.62 16.43 -0.54
CA ASN A 32 -13.39 15.25 -1.40
C ASN A 32 -12.17 15.41 -2.34
N VAL A 33 -11.15 16.15 -1.89
CA VAL A 33 -9.92 16.41 -2.66
C VAL A 33 -8.81 15.47 -2.18
N TYR A 34 -8.36 14.60 -3.07
CA TYR A 34 -7.21 13.73 -2.84
C TYR A 34 -5.89 14.52 -2.89
N TRP A 35 -4.98 14.22 -1.97
CA TRP A 35 -3.68 14.87 -1.86
C TRP A 35 -2.55 13.86 -1.62
N LYS A 36 -1.36 14.15 -2.17
CA LYS A 36 -0.15 13.31 -2.09
C LYS A 36 1.00 14.21 -1.62
N VAL A 37 1.71 13.80 -0.55
CA VAL A 37 2.93 14.48 -0.11
C VAL A 37 4.10 13.80 -0.81
N ALA A 38 4.75 14.50 -1.74
CA ALA A 38 5.99 14.04 -2.36
C ALA A 38 7.17 14.74 -1.69
N PHE A 39 8.00 13.99 -0.97
CA PHE A 39 9.27 14.49 -0.46
C PHE A 39 10.34 14.34 -1.56
N LEU A 40 10.91 15.47 -2.01
CA LEU A 40 12.04 15.49 -2.94
C LEU A 40 13.33 15.07 -2.19
N ASN A 41 14.03 14.11 -2.79
CA ASN A 41 15.23 13.42 -2.30
C ASN A 41 16.28 14.30 -1.61
N ALA A 42 16.80 13.83 -0.47
CA ALA A 42 18.16 14.12 -0.03
C ALA A 42 18.80 12.84 0.56
N LYS A 43 19.81 12.29 -0.14
CA LYS A 43 20.69 11.24 0.39
C LYS A 43 21.56 11.82 1.52
N LYS A 44 21.58 11.16 2.69
CA LYS A 44 22.74 10.39 3.24
C LYS A 44 22.53 10.20 4.75
N GLY A 45 22.28 8.95 5.14
CA GLY A 45 22.21 8.51 6.55
C GLY A 45 20.79 8.12 6.94
N ASN A 46 20.49 6.83 6.84
CA ASN A 46 19.18 6.26 7.16
C ASN A 46 18.79 6.62 8.60
N THR A 47 17.78 7.46 8.75
CA THR A 47 17.14 7.77 10.03
C THR A 47 15.86 6.94 10.17
N LEU A 48 15.45 6.68 11.42
CA LEU A 48 14.26 5.90 11.82
C LEU A 48 12.95 6.17 11.03
N ASP A 49 12.83 7.29 10.32
CA ASP A 49 11.72 7.64 9.42
C ASP A 49 11.65 6.81 8.13
N GLU A 50 12.74 6.18 7.66
CA GLU A 50 12.71 5.29 6.49
C GLU A 50 11.96 3.97 6.78
N VAL A 51 11.79 3.60 8.05
CA VAL A 51 11.08 2.38 8.46
C VAL A 51 9.56 2.56 8.41
N THR A 52 9.06 3.80 8.35
CA THR A 52 7.61 4.11 8.48
C THR A 52 6.90 4.47 7.18
N ASN A 53 7.54 4.33 6.02
CA ASN A 53 7.00 4.83 4.74
C ASN A 53 7.14 3.86 3.55
N MET A 54 7.46 2.58 3.80
CA MET A 54 7.58 1.59 2.74
C MET A 54 6.29 0.80 2.62
N LEU A 55 5.83 0.58 1.38
CA LEU A 55 4.63 -0.23 1.10
C LEU A 55 4.88 -1.71 1.41
N VAL A 56 6.16 -2.09 1.45
CA VAL A 56 6.66 -3.43 1.69
C VAL A 56 7.52 -3.46 2.94
N ASP A 57 7.24 -4.36 3.87
CA ASP A 57 8.14 -4.78 4.94
C ASP A 57 9.23 -5.69 4.35
N TRP A 58 10.37 -5.10 4.03
CA TRP A 58 11.52 -5.83 3.50
C TRP A 58 12.08 -6.84 4.48
N ASN A 59 12.00 -6.61 5.80
CA ASN A 59 12.48 -7.60 6.76
C ASN A 59 11.62 -8.85 6.69
N ARG A 60 10.30 -8.69 6.51
CA ARG A 60 9.41 -9.82 6.32
C ARG A 60 9.71 -10.55 5.02
N LEU A 61 9.91 -9.84 3.91
CA LEU A 61 10.20 -10.46 2.63
C LEU A 61 11.58 -11.16 2.63
N ASP A 62 12.60 -10.51 3.17
CA ASP A 62 13.96 -11.05 3.32
C ASP A 62 14.01 -12.18 4.37
N SER A 63 12.99 -12.35 5.22
CA SER A 63 12.90 -13.51 6.11
C SER A 63 12.45 -14.80 5.40
N LEU A 64 12.02 -14.72 4.14
CA LEU A 64 11.56 -15.88 3.38
C LEU A 64 12.71 -16.74 2.86
N LYS A 65 13.88 -16.14 2.59
CA LYS A 65 15.09 -16.85 2.19
C LYS A 65 15.76 -17.50 3.41
N GLN A 66 16.43 -18.63 3.21
CA GLN A 66 17.11 -19.36 4.28
C GLN A 66 18.57 -18.90 4.48
N SER A 67 19.16 -18.28 3.47
CA SER A 67 20.53 -17.77 3.48
C SER A 67 20.67 -16.50 2.62
N ASP A 68 21.89 -16.01 2.41
CA ASP A 68 22.25 -14.91 1.51
C ASP A 68 23.05 -15.40 0.28
N ASP A 69 22.95 -16.68 -0.06
CA ASP A 69 23.59 -17.19 -1.29
C ASP A 69 22.80 -16.83 -2.55
N ASP A 70 23.48 -16.88 -3.69
CA ASP A 70 22.93 -16.46 -4.97
C ASP A 70 21.71 -17.30 -5.40
N ASP A 71 21.65 -18.57 -4.98
CA ASP A 71 20.55 -19.49 -5.30
C ASP A 71 19.28 -19.10 -4.53
N GLU A 72 19.38 -18.82 -3.23
CA GLU A 72 18.27 -18.35 -2.40
C GLU A 72 17.78 -16.96 -2.83
N ILE A 73 18.68 -16.07 -3.26
CA ILE A 73 18.32 -14.76 -3.80
C ILE A 73 17.56 -14.91 -5.13
N ALA A 74 18.02 -15.78 -6.03
CA ALA A 74 17.34 -16.07 -7.28
C ALA A 74 15.95 -16.69 -7.05
N TRP A 75 15.86 -17.64 -6.11
CA TRP A 75 14.59 -18.25 -5.71
C TRP A 75 13.60 -17.21 -5.16
N LEU A 76 14.05 -16.30 -4.29
CA LEU A 76 13.19 -15.24 -3.76
C LEU A 76 12.65 -14.34 -4.89
N LYS A 77 13.49 -14.04 -5.89
CA LYS A 77 13.06 -13.29 -7.08
C LYS A 77 11.95 -14.01 -7.85
N GLU A 78 12.09 -15.30 -8.14
CA GLU A 78 11.06 -16.11 -8.83
C GLU A 78 9.74 -16.15 -8.04
N MET A 79 9.85 -16.24 -6.71
CA MET A 79 8.69 -16.21 -5.84
C MET A 79 7.99 -14.84 -5.88
N VAL A 80 8.75 -13.74 -5.92
CA VAL A 80 8.20 -12.39 -6.09
C VAL A 80 7.56 -12.24 -7.46
N GLU A 81 8.14 -12.75 -8.55
CA GLU A 81 7.51 -12.74 -9.88
C GLU A 81 6.16 -13.48 -9.88
N SER A 82 6.08 -14.63 -9.21
CA SER A 82 4.84 -15.37 -9.02
C SER A 82 3.80 -14.60 -8.20
N LEU A 83 4.25 -13.91 -7.14
CA LEU A 83 3.41 -12.99 -6.35
C LEU A 83 2.85 -11.87 -7.24
N LEU A 84 3.68 -11.25 -8.08
CA LEU A 84 3.25 -10.16 -8.96
C LEU A 84 2.12 -10.60 -9.89
N ALA A 85 2.26 -11.77 -10.53
CA ALA A 85 1.24 -12.30 -11.42
C ALA A 85 -0.06 -12.67 -10.68
N ASN A 86 0.08 -13.32 -9.51
CA ASN A 86 -1.07 -13.75 -8.71
C ASN A 86 -1.86 -12.55 -8.18
N MET A 87 -1.16 -11.58 -7.58
CA MET A 87 -1.78 -10.40 -6.97
C MET A 87 -2.49 -9.53 -8.02
N GLU A 88 -1.94 -9.42 -9.23
CA GLU A 88 -2.60 -8.72 -10.33
C GLU A 88 -4.01 -9.29 -10.63
N ILE A 89 -4.16 -10.62 -10.59
CA ILE A 89 -5.47 -11.28 -10.78
C ILE A 89 -6.40 -10.97 -9.60
N ARG A 90 -5.89 -11.02 -8.37
CA ARG A 90 -6.69 -10.75 -7.16
C ARG A 90 -7.21 -9.33 -7.13
N ILE A 91 -6.36 -8.36 -7.45
CA ILE A 91 -6.74 -6.95 -7.51
C ILE A 91 -7.81 -6.72 -8.58
N LYS A 92 -7.67 -7.33 -9.76
CA LYS A 92 -8.71 -7.31 -10.79
C LYS A 92 -10.04 -7.91 -10.31
N ASN A 93 -9.98 -9.04 -9.59
CA ASN A 93 -11.17 -9.66 -9.01
C ASN A 93 -11.83 -8.74 -7.97
N ILE A 94 -11.06 -8.13 -7.06
CA ILE A 94 -11.57 -7.19 -6.05
C ILE A 94 -12.31 -6.03 -6.71
N VAL A 95 -11.68 -5.40 -7.72
CA VAL A 95 -12.31 -4.29 -8.46
C VAL A 95 -13.59 -4.75 -9.14
N ARG A 96 -13.55 -5.86 -9.89
CA ARG A 96 -14.73 -6.40 -10.56
C ARG A 96 -15.87 -6.71 -9.58
N PHE A 97 -15.59 -7.42 -8.48
CA PHE A 97 -16.62 -7.76 -7.49
C PHE A 97 -17.16 -6.55 -6.76
N THR A 98 -16.34 -5.51 -6.59
CA THR A 98 -16.78 -4.21 -6.10
C THR A 98 -17.76 -3.53 -7.06
N GLU A 99 -17.42 -3.45 -8.36
CA GLU A 99 -18.26 -2.83 -9.38
C GLU A 99 -19.57 -3.61 -9.60
N GLU A 100 -19.52 -4.94 -9.54
CA GLU A 100 -20.67 -5.83 -9.65
C GLU A 100 -21.47 -5.97 -8.35
N LYS A 101 -20.99 -5.39 -7.23
CA LYS A 101 -21.60 -5.49 -5.89
C LYS A 101 -21.81 -6.95 -5.43
N LYS A 102 -20.82 -7.79 -5.68
CA LYS A 102 -20.79 -9.20 -5.27
C LYS A 102 -20.15 -9.37 -3.91
N ASP A 103 -20.93 -9.12 -2.86
CA ASP A 103 -20.40 -9.02 -1.49
C ASP A 103 -19.72 -10.28 -0.97
N ILE A 104 -20.28 -11.45 -1.27
CA ILE A 104 -19.76 -12.73 -0.79
C ILE A 104 -18.41 -13.02 -1.45
N GLU A 105 -18.34 -12.85 -2.78
CA GLU A 105 -17.12 -13.03 -3.55
C GLU A 105 -16.06 -11.98 -3.21
N LEU A 106 -16.48 -10.72 -3.03
CA LEU A 106 -15.59 -9.63 -2.61
C LEU A 106 -14.99 -9.92 -1.23
N GLN A 107 -15.80 -10.34 -0.26
CA GLN A 107 -15.31 -10.69 1.08
C GLN A 107 -14.30 -11.84 1.02
N ALA A 108 -14.58 -12.88 0.23
CA ALA A 108 -13.68 -14.01 0.06
C ALA A 108 -12.35 -13.60 -0.58
N GLU A 109 -12.39 -12.79 -1.64
CA GLU A 109 -11.19 -12.32 -2.34
C GLU A 109 -10.35 -11.38 -1.46
N LEU A 110 -10.99 -10.46 -0.71
CA LEU A 110 -10.32 -9.59 0.27
C LEU A 110 -9.63 -10.42 1.36
N HIS A 111 -10.30 -11.46 1.88
CA HIS A 111 -9.73 -12.35 2.89
C HIS A 111 -8.47 -13.07 2.40
N GLN A 112 -8.54 -13.64 1.19
CA GLN A 112 -7.39 -14.32 0.60
C GLN A 112 -6.24 -13.34 0.31
N THR A 113 -6.56 -12.18 -0.26
CA THR A 113 -5.59 -11.12 -0.57
C THR A 113 -4.88 -10.64 0.70
N LYS A 114 -5.62 -10.43 1.80
CA LYS A 114 -5.05 -10.09 3.11
C LYS A 114 -4.00 -11.11 3.56
N GLY A 115 -4.29 -12.40 3.41
CA GLY A 115 -3.37 -13.48 3.78
C GLY A 115 -2.10 -13.46 2.95
N VAL A 116 -2.22 -13.32 1.62
CA VAL A 116 -1.06 -13.20 0.73
C VAL A 116 -0.23 -11.95 1.07
N SER A 117 -0.87 -10.80 1.21
CA SER A 117 -0.18 -9.55 1.56
C SER A 117 0.57 -9.66 2.89
N ALA A 118 0.00 -10.30 3.91
CA ALA A 118 0.69 -10.52 5.19
C ALA A 118 1.89 -11.49 5.06
N ASN A 119 1.79 -12.52 4.22
CA ASN A 119 2.88 -13.47 4.01
C ASN A 119 4.11 -12.81 3.37
N PHE A 120 3.88 -11.86 2.46
CA PHE A 120 4.92 -11.16 1.70
C PHE A 120 5.27 -9.76 2.25
N GLY A 121 4.71 -9.37 3.39
CA GLY A 121 4.99 -8.06 3.99
C GLY A 121 4.44 -6.87 3.20
N LEU A 122 3.37 -7.03 2.41
CA LEU A 122 2.75 -5.94 1.65
C LEU A 122 1.81 -5.13 2.56
N GLU A 123 2.36 -4.41 3.53
CA GLU A 123 1.63 -3.89 4.70
C GLU A 123 0.51 -2.89 4.35
N ASP A 124 0.75 -1.95 3.43
CA ASP A 124 -0.28 -0.98 3.04
C ASP A 124 -1.45 -1.65 2.30
N LEU A 125 -1.13 -2.60 1.41
CA LEU A 125 -2.14 -3.38 0.71
C LEU A 125 -2.92 -4.26 1.70
N ARG A 126 -2.22 -4.92 2.63
CA ARG A 126 -2.81 -5.74 3.71
C ARG A 126 -3.77 -4.92 4.55
N ALA A 127 -3.37 -3.74 5.00
CA ALA A 127 -4.18 -2.85 5.83
C ALA A 127 -5.45 -2.43 5.08
N LEU A 128 -5.31 -2.00 3.81
CA LEU A 128 -6.43 -1.59 2.97
C LEU A 128 -7.46 -2.71 2.79
N VAL A 129 -7.02 -3.93 2.43
CA VAL A 129 -7.95 -5.04 2.19
C VAL A 129 -8.54 -5.59 3.49
N ALA A 130 -7.82 -5.52 4.61
CA ALA A 130 -8.34 -5.89 5.93
C ALA A 130 -9.44 -4.93 6.38
N GLU A 131 -9.27 -3.63 6.15
CA GLU A 131 -10.26 -2.61 6.45
C GLU A 131 -11.51 -2.78 5.57
N ALA A 132 -11.33 -3.01 4.27
CA ALA A 132 -12.44 -3.30 3.35
C ALA A 132 -13.23 -4.56 3.77
N GLU A 133 -12.54 -5.65 4.11
CA GLU A 133 -13.17 -6.90 4.58
C GLU A 133 -13.97 -6.64 5.86
N GLN A 134 -13.44 -5.82 6.77
CA GLN A 134 -14.11 -5.49 8.02
C GLN A 134 -15.39 -4.68 7.78
N PHE A 135 -15.37 -3.69 6.89
CA PHE A 135 -16.56 -2.90 6.57
C PHE A 135 -17.67 -3.76 5.95
N LEU A 136 -17.34 -4.70 5.07
CA LEU A 136 -18.29 -5.70 4.56
C LEU A 136 -18.92 -6.52 5.68
N LYS A 137 -18.11 -7.02 6.63
CA LYS A 137 -18.62 -7.82 7.77
C LYS A 137 -19.55 -7.03 8.68
N THR A 138 -19.33 -5.72 8.81
CA THR A 138 -20.14 -4.85 9.65
C THR A 138 -21.34 -4.23 8.91
N GLY A 139 -21.54 -4.56 7.63
CA GLY A 139 -22.67 -4.08 6.82
C GLY A 139 -22.48 -2.70 6.20
N ASP A 140 -21.27 -2.13 6.21
CA ASP A 140 -20.94 -0.87 5.53
C ASP A 140 -20.34 -1.15 4.15
N GLN A 141 -21.20 -1.58 3.22
CA GLN A 141 -20.81 -1.98 1.87
C GLN A 141 -20.17 -0.82 1.09
N ASP A 142 -20.71 0.39 1.19
CA ASP A 142 -20.23 1.55 0.43
C ASP A 142 -18.78 1.92 0.77
N ARG A 143 -18.40 1.83 2.05
CA ARG A 143 -17.00 2.04 2.45
C ARG A 143 -16.10 0.90 1.97
N SER A 144 -16.55 -0.35 2.08
CA SER A 144 -15.79 -1.47 1.53
C SER A 144 -15.54 -1.31 0.04
N TYR A 145 -16.56 -0.98 -0.74
CA TYR A 145 -16.43 -0.74 -2.18
C TYR A 145 -15.46 0.40 -2.48
N THR A 146 -15.57 1.50 -1.74
CA THR A 146 -14.65 2.64 -1.88
C THR A 146 -13.20 2.22 -1.65
N LEU A 147 -12.93 1.34 -0.69
CA LEU A 147 -11.58 0.80 -0.45
C LEU A 147 -11.17 -0.24 -1.48
N GLY A 148 -12.10 -1.10 -1.92
CA GLY A 148 -11.90 -2.11 -2.97
C GLY A 148 -11.38 -1.48 -4.26
N LEU A 149 -11.95 -0.35 -4.69
CA LEU A 149 -11.47 0.41 -5.86
C LEU A 149 -10.08 1.04 -5.67
N LYS A 150 -9.67 1.36 -4.43
CA LYS A 150 -8.34 1.91 -4.14
C LYS A 150 -7.23 0.86 -4.21
N THR A 151 -7.58 -0.43 -4.18
CA THR A 151 -6.59 -1.51 -4.19
C THR A 151 -5.69 -1.47 -5.42
N THR A 152 -6.21 -1.05 -6.58
CA THR A 152 -5.42 -0.86 -7.81
C THR A 152 -4.26 0.11 -7.62
N VAL A 153 -4.51 1.29 -7.03
CA VAL A 153 -3.50 2.33 -6.86
C VAL A 153 -2.41 1.88 -5.89
N VAL A 154 -2.81 1.25 -4.77
CA VAL A 154 -1.85 0.73 -3.79
C VAL A 154 -1.04 -0.43 -4.39
N TRP A 155 -1.69 -1.30 -5.16
CA TRP A 155 -1.02 -2.40 -5.85
C TRP A 155 -0.01 -1.92 -6.87
N GLU A 156 -0.36 -0.95 -7.73
CA GLU A 156 0.56 -0.41 -8.73
C GLU A 156 1.83 0.13 -8.08
N GLN A 157 1.71 0.89 -6.99
CA GLN A 157 2.86 1.42 -6.27
C GLN A 157 3.70 0.32 -5.61
N THR A 158 3.04 -0.66 -4.98
CA THR A 158 3.70 -1.80 -4.34
C THR A 158 4.44 -2.66 -5.38
N ARG A 159 3.81 -2.93 -6.52
CA ARG A 159 4.37 -3.66 -7.66
C ARG A 159 5.60 -2.95 -8.19
N ASP A 160 5.53 -1.64 -8.40
CA ASP A 160 6.65 -0.87 -8.93
C ASP A 160 7.84 -0.85 -7.95
N GLU A 161 7.56 -0.79 -6.64
CA GLU A 161 8.58 -0.92 -5.59
C GLU A 161 9.24 -2.31 -5.59
N LEU A 162 8.45 -3.40 -5.67
CA LEU A 162 8.95 -4.77 -5.79
C LEU A 162 9.80 -4.96 -7.06
N LYS A 163 9.27 -4.54 -8.22
CA LYS A 163 9.98 -4.62 -9.50
C LYS A 163 11.33 -3.93 -9.46
N LYS A 164 11.36 -2.72 -8.89
CA LYS A 164 12.59 -1.94 -8.74
C LYS A 164 13.61 -2.63 -7.83
N LYS A 165 13.16 -3.21 -6.71
CA LYS A 165 14.03 -3.91 -5.75
C LYS A 165 14.67 -5.16 -6.37
N PHE A 166 13.91 -5.94 -7.13
CA PHE A 166 14.36 -7.23 -7.69
C PHE A 166 14.87 -7.15 -9.14
N GLY A 167 14.86 -5.97 -9.76
CA GLY A 167 15.25 -5.80 -11.16
C GLY A 167 14.37 -6.62 -12.11
N ILE A 168 13.06 -6.59 -11.89
CA ILE A 168 12.04 -7.25 -12.72
C ILE A 168 11.45 -6.19 -13.65
N PHE A 169 11.44 -6.43 -14.95
CA PHE A 169 10.99 -5.47 -15.97
C PHE A 169 9.64 -5.89 -16.54
#